data_AF-A0A848VK18-F1
#
_entry.id   AF-A0A848VK18-F1
#
_cell.length_a   1.000
_cell.length_b   1.000
_cell.length_c   1.000
_cell.angle_alpha   90.00
_cell.angle_beta   90.00
_cell.angle_gamma   90.00
#
_symmetry.space_group_name_H-M   'P 1'
#
loop_
_entity.id
_entity.type
_entity.pdbx_description
1 polymer ?
#
loop_
_entity_poly.entity_id
_entity_poly.type
_entity_poly.pdbx_seq_one_letter_code
_entity_poly.pdbx_strand_id
1 'polypeptide(L)' 'VSVLLGADGPCFAGRATKTDVVLASAEAYIQALNSLAGYRAEEGGTHPRKPQLPSLQGGVA' A
#
# COMPACT_ATOMS: atom_id res chain seq x y z
N VAL A 1 1.16 16.63 -3.57
CA VAL A 1 1.26 16.17 -2.16
C VAL A 1 1.23 14.66 -2.14
N SER A 2 2.10 14.05 -1.33
CA SER A 2 2.14 12.60 -1.12
C SER A 2 2.04 12.33 0.38
N VAL A 3 1.22 11.35 0.76
CA VAL A 3 1.03 10.90 2.13
C VAL A 3 1.42 9.43 2.21
N LEU A 4 2.12 9.04 3.28
CA LEU A 4 2.49 7.66 3.57
C LEU A 4 1.96 7.30 4.96
N LEU A 5 1.17 6.23 5.04
CA LEU A 5 0.64 5.66 6.28
C LEU A 5 1.35 4.34 6.57
N GLY A 6 1.98 4.22 7.74
CA GLY A 6 2.47 2.94 8.23
C GLY A 6 1.41 2.26 9.10
N ALA A 7 1.17 0.97 8.90
CA ALA A 7 0.34 0.16 9.79
C ALA A 7 1.05 -1.19 10.05
N ASP A 8 1.76 -1.29 11.16
CA ASP A 8 2.44 -2.51 11.66
C ASP A 8 3.07 -3.40 10.56
N GLY A 9 3.84 -2.78 9.67
CA GLY A 9 4.51 -3.47 8.55
C GLY A 9 4.25 -2.77 7.22
N PRO A 10 3.14 -3.04 6.52
CA PRO A 10 2.82 -2.44 5.24
C PRO A 10 2.67 -0.91 5.33
N CYS A 11 3.10 -0.25 4.25
CA CYS A 11 2.95 1.19 4.06
C CYS A 11 1.97 1.47 2.92
N PHE A 12 1.05 2.40 3.14
CA PHE A 12 0.01 2.78 2.20
C PHE A 12 0.23 4.22 1.75
N ALA A 13 0.34 4.42 0.44
CA ALA A 13 0.62 5.72 -0.14
C ALA A 13 -0.61 6.29 -0.81
N GLY A 14 -0.82 7.59 -0.67
CA GLY A 14 -1.78 8.35 -1.44
C GLY A 14 -1.14 9.60 -2.02
N ARG A 15 -1.60 10.00 -3.21
CA ARG A 15 -1.02 11.13 -3.94
C ARG A 15 -2.10 11.96 -4.61
N ALA A 16 -2.04 13.26 -4.37
CA ALA A 16 -2.90 14.22 -5.03
C ALA A 16 -2.09 15.41 -5.52
N THR A 17 -2.48 15.95 -6.67
CA THR A 17 -1.89 17.14 -7.26
C THR A 17 -2.98 18.18 -7.40
N LYS A 18 -3.07 19.11 -6.45
CA LYS A 18 -3.97 20.26 -6.47
C LYS A 18 -3.25 21.52 -6.01
N THR A 19 -3.75 22.67 -6.45
CA THR A 19 -3.24 24.00 -6.07
C THR A 19 -3.50 24.30 -4.60
N ASP A 20 -4.67 23.89 -4.08
CA ASP A 20 -4.98 23.97 -2.66
C ASP A 20 -4.28 22.81 -1.92
N VAL A 21 -3.31 23.16 -1.09
CA VAL A 21 -2.50 22.20 -0.33
C VAL A 21 -3.31 21.46 0.73
N VAL A 22 -4.32 22.10 1.33
CA VAL A 22 -5.17 21.47 2.34
C VAL A 22 -6.04 20.41 1.68
N LEU A 23 -6.66 20.76 0.56
CA LEU A 23 -7.47 19.82 -0.22
C LEU A 23 -6.62 18.69 -0.79
N ALA A 24 -5.43 18.99 -1.34
CA ALA A 24 -4.49 17.97 -1.83
C ALA A 24 -4.07 17.00 -0.71
N SER A 25 -3.86 17.51 0.51
CA SER A 25 -3.45 16.69 1.64
C SER A 25 -4.59 15.77 2.10
N ALA A 26 -5.82 16.29 2.19
CA ALA A 26 -6.99 15.51 2.54
C ALA A 26 -7.25 14.38 1.52
N GLU A 27 -7.15 14.67 0.23
CA GLU A 27 -7.32 13.67 -0.83
C GLU A 27 -6.23 12.59 -0.80
N ALA A 28 -4.97 12.99 -0.67
CA ALA A 28 -3.86 12.05 -0.55
C ALA A 28 -4.03 11.16 0.70
N TYR A 29 -4.51 11.71 1.81
CA TYR A 29 -4.79 10.95 3.02
C TYR A 29 -5.94 9.95 2.84
N ILE A 30 -7.06 10.37 2.23
CA ILE A 30 -8.20 9.49 1.93
C ILE A 30 -7.78 8.33 1.00
N GLN A 31 -6.95 8.60 -0.01
CA GLN A 31 -6.43 7.53 -0.87
C GLN A 31 -5.62 6.50 -0.09
N ALA A 32 -4.72 6.95 0.79
CA ALA A 32 -3.91 6.04 1.61
C ALA A 32 -4.80 5.22 2.58
N LEU A 33 -5.83 5.83 3.16
CA LEU A 33 -6.81 5.13 4.00
C LEU A 33 -7.63 4.09 3.24
N ASN A 34 -8.06 4.40 2.01
CA ASN A 34 -8.79 3.46 1.18
C ASN A 34 -7.93 2.24 0.82
N SER A 35 -6.64 2.44 0.53
CA SER A 35 -5.69 1.34 0.32
C SER A 35 -5.51 0.49 1.57
N LEU A 36 -5.39 1.11 2.76
CA LEU A 36 -5.33 0.39 4.04
C LEU A 36 -6.63 -0.39 4.31
N ALA A 37 -7.79 0.21 4.05
CA ALA A 37 -9.09 -0.43 4.24
C ALA A 37 -9.25 -1.65 3.30
N GLY A 38 -8.83 -1.52 2.04
CA GLY A 38 -8.79 -2.63 1.09
C GLY A 38 -7.88 -3.76 1.57
N TYR A 39 -6.67 -3.43 2.02
CA TYR A 39 -5.73 -4.40 2.58
C TYR A 39 -6.32 -5.15 3.79
N ARG A 40 -6.96 -4.44 4.73
CA ARG A 40 -7.62 -5.06 5.90
C ARG A 40 -8.81 -5.93 5.51
N ALA A 41 -9.56 -5.53 4.49
CA ALA A 41 -10.68 -6.32 3.97
C ALA A 41 -10.18 -7.63 3.33
N GLU A 42 -9.03 -7.60 2.66
CA GLU A 42 -8.36 -8.78 2.12
C GLU A 42 -7.74 -9.66 3.23
N GLU A 43 -7.12 -9.08 4.26
CA GLU A 43 -6.56 -9.84 5.40
C GLU A 43 -7.64 -10.56 6.22
N GLY A 44 -8.86 -10.01 6.30
CA GLY A 44 -10.01 -10.68 6.93
C GLY A 44 -10.54 -11.87 6.13
N GLY A 45 -10.10 -12.05 4.88
CA GLY A 45 -10.52 -13.10 3.96
C GLY A 45 -9.34 -13.97 3.50
N THR A 46 -9.13 -15.10 4.17
CA THR A 46 -8.30 -16.24 3.72
C THR A 46 -6.77 -16.07 3.61
N HIS A 47 -6.11 -16.67 4.61
CA HIS A 47 -4.78 -17.30 4.60
C HIS A 47 -3.51 -16.43 4.47
N PRO A 48 -2.46 -16.75 5.28
CA PRO A 48 -1.17 -16.07 5.19
C PRO A 48 -0.46 -16.49 3.90
N ARG A 49 -0.40 -15.60 2.91
CA ARG A 49 0.55 -15.78 1.81
C ARG A 49 1.96 -15.51 2.33
N LYS A 50 2.70 -16.57 2.63
CA LYS A 50 4.16 -16.51 2.68
C LYS A 50 4.66 -15.83 1.40
N PRO A 51 5.62 -14.90 1.46
CA PRO A 51 6.31 -14.43 0.27
C PRO A 51 6.95 -15.63 -0.41
N GLN A 52 6.41 -16.08 -1.55
CA GLN A 52 7.14 -16.96 -2.44
C GLN A 52 8.25 -16.11 -3.06
N LEU A 53 9.43 -16.20 -2.45
CA LEU A 53 10.67 -15.72 -3.04
C LEU A 53 10.79 -16.36 -4.43
N PRO A 54 11.02 -15.59 -5.51
CA PRO A 54 11.29 -16.17 -6.80
C PRO A 54 12.56 -17.02 -6.66
N SER A 55 12.43 -18.32 -6.82
CA SER A 55 13.57 -19.22 -6.93
C SER A 55 14.37 -18.78 -8.16
N LEU A 56 15.50 -18.12 -7.92
CA LEU A 56 16.55 -17.90 -8.89
C LEU A 56 17.04 -19.28 -9.35
N GLN A 57 16.42 -19.80 -10.39
CA GLN A 57 16.90 -20.99 -11.09
C GLN A 57 18.07 -20.55 -11.98
N GLY A 58 19.22 -20.32 -11.33
CA GLY A 58 20.53 -20.26 -11.95
C GLY A 58 21.25 -21.59 -11.71
N GLY A 59 21.74 -22.21 -12.78
CA GLY A 59 22.54 -23.45 -12.76
C GLY A 59 22.22 -24.33 -13.97
N VAL A 60 22.80 -24.02 -15.14
CA VAL A 60 24.02 -24.62 -15.74
C VAL A 60 23.88 -26.10 -16.16
N ALA A 61 23.83 -26.33 -17.47
CA ALA A 61 24.67 -27.26 -18.23
C ALA A 61 24.41 -27.04 -19.73
#